data_AF-A0A353CD73-F1
#
_entry.id   AF-A0A353CD73-F1
#
_cell.length_a   1.000
_cell.length_b   1.000
_cell.length_c   1.000
_cell.angle_alpha   90.00
_cell.angle_beta   90.00
_cell.angle_gamma   90.00
#
_symmetry.space_group_name_H-M   'P 1'
#
loop_
_entity.id
_entity.type
_entity.pdbx_description
1 polymer ?
#
loop_
_entity_poly.entity_id
_entity_poly.type
_entity_poly.pdbx_seq_one_letter_code
_entity_poly.pdbx_strand_id
1 'polypeptide(L)'
;EEVKKKVDLFNWTEDASGNSITWSLPSNVQTVMKNQAVEQALKIIESRINAFGVKEPTLQRHGAESSAQILLQMPGVDDPERVKSLIGAESNLMLMKIVSPPSPSPVQTFPSEEAARQSLGGAVPPTRRIMPYAERDETAATQSPAERPKSFVIVEYPAVVDGSELRDANAVSRTGNDGDYQISFSFKPAGAQKFGEWTG
;
A
#
# COMPACT_ATOMS: atom_id res chain seq x y z
N GLU A 1 -11.54 -10.30 -23.57
CA GLU A 1 -10.18 -9.88 -23.98
C GLU A 1 -9.61 -8.70 -23.17
N GLU A 2 -10.18 -7.49 -23.17
CA GLU A 2 -9.55 -6.35 -22.46
C GLU A 2 -9.43 -6.51 -20.93
N VAL A 3 -10.38 -7.19 -20.29
CA VAL A 3 -10.33 -7.47 -18.83
C VAL A 3 -9.14 -8.37 -18.47
N LYS A 4 -8.84 -9.38 -19.30
CA LYS A 4 -7.70 -10.31 -19.09
C LYS A 4 -6.34 -9.61 -19.23
N LYS A 5 -6.28 -8.45 -19.91
CA LYS A 5 -5.06 -7.63 -20.02
C LYS A 5 -4.83 -6.72 -18.80
N LYS A 6 -5.89 -6.43 -18.03
CA LYS A 6 -5.85 -5.51 -16.89
C LYS A 6 -5.86 -6.21 -15.53
N VAL A 7 -6.26 -7.49 -15.49
CA VAL A 7 -6.40 -8.27 -14.26
C VAL A 7 -5.70 -9.61 -14.45
N ASP A 8 -4.82 -9.97 -13.51
CA ASP A 8 -4.20 -11.29 -13.49
C ASP A 8 -5.22 -12.34 -13.03
N LEU A 9 -5.67 -13.17 -13.98
CA LEU A 9 -6.68 -14.21 -13.78
C LEU A 9 -6.09 -15.62 -13.94
N PHE A 10 -4.75 -15.78 -13.87
CA PHE A 10 -4.05 -17.03 -14.17
C PHE A 10 -4.56 -18.26 -13.39
N ASN A 11 -5.03 -18.06 -12.15
CA ASN A 11 -5.52 -19.14 -11.28
C ASN A 11 -7.05 -19.17 -11.09
N TRP A 12 -7.81 -18.45 -11.92
CA TRP A 12 -9.26 -18.35 -11.81
C TRP A 12 -9.96 -19.25 -12.84
N THR A 13 -11.06 -19.86 -12.46
CA THR A 13 -11.94 -20.62 -13.35
C THR A 13 -13.00 -19.70 -13.96
N GLU A 14 -13.07 -19.68 -15.28
CA GLU A 14 -14.03 -18.90 -16.05
C GLU A 14 -15.26 -19.76 -16.38
N ASP A 15 -16.44 -19.28 -16.02
CA ASP A 15 -17.73 -19.83 -16.45
C ASP A 15 -18.51 -18.74 -17.20
N ALA A 16 -18.87 -19.02 -18.45
CA ALA A 16 -19.57 -18.08 -19.32
C ALA A 16 -21.00 -18.58 -19.54
N SER A 17 -21.98 -17.81 -19.07
CA SER A 17 -23.41 -18.10 -19.25
C SER A 17 -24.13 -16.92 -19.90
N GLY A 18 -24.60 -17.11 -21.13
CA GLY A 18 -25.29 -16.07 -21.90
C GLY A 18 -24.43 -14.82 -22.10
N ASN A 19 -24.84 -13.70 -21.50
CA ASN A 19 -24.13 -12.42 -21.56
C ASN A 19 -23.34 -12.10 -20.27
N SER A 20 -23.09 -13.11 -19.42
CA SER A 20 -22.34 -12.98 -18.17
C SER A 20 -21.12 -13.90 -18.16
N ILE A 21 -19.99 -13.38 -17.70
CA ILE A 21 -18.78 -14.15 -17.43
C ILE A 21 -18.52 -14.09 -15.93
N THR A 22 -18.50 -15.24 -15.28
CA THR A 22 -18.19 -15.38 -13.86
C THR A 22 -16.82 -16.01 -13.72
N TRP A 23 -15.91 -15.31 -13.06
CA TRP A 23 -14.65 -15.89 -12.62
C TRP A 23 -14.79 -16.34 -11.17
N SER A 24 -14.44 -17.59 -10.90
CA SER A 24 -14.41 -18.18 -9.56
C SER A 24 -13.00 -18.61 -9.21
N LEU A 25 -12.63 -18.51 -7.93
CA LEU A 25 -11.33 -18.96 -7.45
C LEU A 25 -11.49 -20.36 -6.82
N PRO A 26 -10.89 -21.42 -7.39
CA PRO A 26 -11.01 -22.77 -6.85
C PRO A 26 -10.53 -22.88 -5.39
N SER A 27 -11.14 -23.77 -4.60
CA SER A 27 -10.87 -23.89 -3.16
C SER A 27 -9.41 -24.29 -2.85
N ASN A 28 -8.79 -25.13 -3.68
CA ASN A 28 -7.38 -25.49 -3.55
C ASN A 28 -6.46 -24.27 -3.76
N VAL A 29 -6.78 -23.42 -4.74
CA VAL A 29 -6.03 -22.18 -4.99
C VAL A 29 -6.20 -21.21 -3.83
N GLN A 30 -7.42 -21.08 -3.28
CA GLN A 30 -7.67 -20.28 -2.08
C GLN A 30 -6.80 -20.72 -0.90
N THR A 31 -6.66 -22.04 -0.67
CA THR A 31 -5.80 -22.56 0.40
C THR A 31 -4.33 -22.24 0.16
N VAL A 32 -3.83 -22.43 -1.06
CA VAL A 32 -2.45 -22.06 -1.42
C VAL A 32 -2.20 -20.57 -1.21
N MET A 33 -3.11 -19.71 -1.67
CA MET A 33 -3.00 -18.26 -1.49
C MET A 33 -3.04 -17.86 0.00
N LYS A 34 -3.89 -18.50 0.81
CA LYS A 34 -3.91 -18.30 2.27
C LYS A 34 -2.56 -18.66 2.90
N ASN A 35 -2.01 -19.82 2.55
CA ASN A 35 -0.71 -20.26 3.06
C ASN A 35 0.42 -19.30 2.64
N GLN A 36 0.43 -18.86 1.38
CA GLN A 36 1.39 -17.87 0.89
C GLN A 36 1.25 -16.51 1.61
N ALA A 37 0.03 -16.05 1.85
CA ALA A 37 -0.23 -14.82 2.60
C ALA A 37 0.29 -14.91 4.03
N VAL A 38 0.12 -16.05 4.70
CA VAL A 38 0.68 -16.30 6.04
C VAL A 38 2.21 -16.30 6.01
N GLU A 39 2.84 -16.92 5.01
CA GLU A 39 4.31 -16.88 4.85
C GLU A 39 4.84 -15.48 4.62
N GLN A 40 4.15 -14.71 3.79
CA GLN A 40 4.51 -13.33 3.53
C GLN A 40 4.37 -12.49 4.81
N ALA A 41 3.28 -12.67 5.55
CA ALA A 41 3.08 -12.01 6.84
C ALA A 41 4.20 -12.36 7.84
N LEU A 42 4.58 -13.64 7.93
CA LEU A 42 5.70 -14.07 8.78
C LEU A 42 7.00 -13.32 8.43
N LYS A 43 7.37 -13.28 7.13
CA LYS A 43 8.57 -12.58 6.66
C LYS A 43 8.53 -11.07 6.94
N ILE A 44 7.37 -10.44 6.78
CA ILE A 44 7.18 -9.00 7.07
C ILE A 44 7.36 -8.74 8.56
N ILE A 45 6.70 -9.56 9.41
CA ILE A 45 6.77 -9.42 10.87
C ILE A 45 8.23 -9.60 11.33
N GLU A 46 8.91 -10.63 10.85
CA GLU A 46 10.32 -10.89 11.15
C GLU A 46 11.21 -9.71 10.73
N SER A 47 11.06 -9.20 9.51
CA SER A 47 11.82 -8.04 9.03
C SER A 47 11.58 -6.78 9.89
N ARG A 48 10.33 -6.53 10.30
CA ARG A 48 10.00 -5.39 11.17
C ARG A 48 10.62 -5.54 12.55
N ILE A 49 10.56 -6.72 13.15
CA ILE A 49 11.14 -6.96 14.47
C ILE A 49 12.66 -6.81 14.45
N ASN A 50 13.32 -7.34 13.40
CA ASN A 50 14.75 -7.17 13.22
C ASN A 50 15.16 -5.70 13.12
N ALA A 51 14.34 -4.86 12.47
CA ALA A 51 14.57 -3.42 12.40
C ALA A 51 14.48 -2.72 13.77
N PHE A 52 13.74 -3.28 14.75
CA PHE A 52 13.69 -2.78 16.13
C PHE A 52 14.86 -3.25 17.01
N GLY A 53 15.71 -4.15 16.52
CA GLY A 53 16.85 -4.66 17.28
C GLY A 53 16.44 -5.59 18.44
N VAL A 54 15.24 -6.17 18.40
CA VAL A 54 14.83 -7.19 19.36
C VAL A 54 15.70 -8.42 19.18
N LYS A 55 16.37 -8.86 20.25
CA LYS A 55 17.21 -10.06 20.22
C LYS A 55 16.33 -11.29 20.30
N GLU A 56 16.40 -12.13 19.27
CA GLU A 56 15.84 -13.49 19.24
C GLU A 56 14.30 -13.58 19.42
N PRO A 57 13.50 -12.92 18.56
CA PRO A 57 12.06 -13.14 18.57
C PRO A 57 11.72 -14.56 18.09
N THR A 58 10.73 -15.19 18.72
CA THR A 58 10.16 -16.46 18.22
C THR A 58 8.87 -16.17 17.46
N LEU A 59 8.84 -16.59 16.20
CA LEU A 59 7.69 -16.41 15.32
C LEU A 59 7.24 -17.76 14.77
N GLN A 60 6.01 -18.16 15.08
CA GLN A 60 5.48 -19.47 14.70
C GLN A 60 4.04 -19.36 14.22
N ARG A 61 3.63 -20.24 13.30
CA ARG A 61 2.21 -20.40 13.00
C ARG A 61 1.51 -21.00 14.21
N HIS A 62 0.30 -20.54 14.47
CA HIS A 62 -0.52 -20.99 15.59
C HIS A 62 -1.91 -21.39 15.10
N GLY A 63 -2.56 -22.28 15.87
CA GLY A 63 -3.88 -22.79 15.55
C GLY A 63 -3.91 -23.76 14.37
N ALA A 64 -5.10 -23.98 13.82
CA ALA A 64 -5.32 -24.83 12.66
C ALA A 64 -4.75 -24.18 11.38
N GLU A 65 -4.44 -24.98 10.36
CA GLU A 65 -3.96 -24.47 9.07
C GLU A 65 -4.93 -23.44 8.45
N SER A 66 -6.22 -23.59 8.73
CA SER A 66 -7.26 -22.68 8.28
C SER A 66 -7.41 -21.38 9.10
N SER A 67 -6.82 -21.29 10.30
CA SER A 67 -7.00 -20.12 11.18
C SER A 67 -6.02 -18.99 10.91
N ALA A 68 -4.95 -19.23 10.14
CA ALA A 68 -3.97 -18.21 9.74
C ALA A 68 -3.43 -17.36 10.90
N GLN A 69 -3.26 -17.96 12.09
CA GLN A 69 -2.76 -17.25 13.28
C GLN A 69 -1.24 -17.35 13.36
N ILE A 70 -0.62 -16.31 13.88
CA ILE A 70 0.83 -16.23 14.10
C ILE A 70 1.06 -15.92 15.57
N LEU A 71 1.79 -16.80 16.25
CA LEU A 71 2.29 -16.57 17.59
C LEU A 71 3.64 -15.86 17.51
N LEU A 72 3.69 -14.66 18.09
CA LEU A 72 4.91 -13.87 18.25
C LEU A 72 5.26 -13.80 19.74
N GLN A 73 6.47 -14.21 20.08
CA GLN A 73 7.05 -14.08 21.42
C GLN A 73 8.32 -13.25 21.34
N MET A 74 8.40 -12.22 22.16
CA MET A 74 9.54 -11.29 22.22
C MET A 74 9.97 -11.11 23.68
N PRO A 75 10.99 -11.85 24.14
CA PRO A 75 11.53 -11.66 25.49
C PRO A 75 12.24 -10.30 25.58
N GLY A 76 12.04 -9.57 26.69
CA GLY A 76 12.75 -8.32 26.95
C GLY A 76 12.33 -7.12 26.10
N VAL A 77 11.09 -7.11 25.57
CA VAL A 77 10.52 -5.91 24.92
C VAL A 77 10.02 -4.91 25.97
N ASP A 78 10.48 -3.66 25.88
CA ASP A 78 10.11 -2.60 26.83
C ASP A 78 8.68 -2.07 26.58
N ASP A 79 8.30 -1.88 25.31
CA ASP A 79 6.99 -1.36 24.91
C ASP A 79 6.28 -2.31 23.91
N PRO A 80 5.47 -3.26 24.39
CA PRO A 80 4.76 -4.19 23.53
C PRO A 80 3.66 -3.53 22.68
N GLU A 81 3.02 -2.46 23.17
CA GLU A 81 1.94 -1.78 22.44
C GLU A 81 2.50 -1.02 21.24
N ARG A 82 3.67 -0.38 21.40
CA ARG A 82 4.37 0.26 20.29
C ARG A 82 4.73 -0.75 19.21
N VAL A 83 5.32 -1.88 19.59
CA VAL A 83 5.67 -2.95 18.64
C VAL A 83 4.43 -3.51 17.95
N LYS A 84 3.34 -3.76 18.67
CA LYS A 84 2.06 -4.20 18.11
C LYS A 84 1.50 -3.21 17.09
N SER A 85 1.53 -1.91 17.39
CA SER A 85 1.05 -0.87 16.46
C SER A 85 1.84 -0.86 15.14
N LEU A 86 3.14 -1.11 15.22
CA LEU A 86 4.05 -1.06 14.08
C LEU A 86 4.03 -2.34 13.27
N ILE A 87 3.84 -3.50 13.89
CA ILE A 87 3.64 -4.77 13.20
C ILE A 87 2.24 -4.82 12.55
N GLY A 88 1.23 -4.27 13.22
CA GLY A 88 -0.15 -4.22 12.70
C GLY A 88 -0.39 -3.13 11.65
N ALA A 89 0.54 -2.18 11.48
CA ALA A 89 0.39 -1.12 10.49
C ALA A 89 0.33 -1.69 9.06
N GLU A 90 -0.68 -1.25 8.30
CA GLU A 90 -0.81 -1.58 6.89
C GLU A 90 0.36 -0.97 6.10
N SER A 91 1.15 -1.80 5.44
CA SER A 91 2.25 -1.36 4.56
C SER A 91 1.84 -1.45 3.10
N ASN A 92 0.91 -0.60 2.69
CA ASN A 92 0.52 -0.48 1.29
C ASN A 92 1.07 0.83 0.71
N LEU A 93 2.16 0.73 -0.04
CA LEU A 93 2.67 1.84 -0.85
C LEU A 93 2.11 1.72 -2.26
N MET A 94 1.52 2.79 -2.78
CA MET A 94 1.05 2.86 -4.15
C MET A 94 1.45 4.21 -4.74
N LEU A 95 2.08 4.19 -5.91
CA LEU A 95 2.34 5.38 -6.71
C LEU A 95 1.24 5.49 -7.76
N MET A 96 0.36 6.46 -7.57
CA MET A 96 -0.80 6.70 -8.42
C MET A 96 -0.72 8.08 -9.05
N LYS A 97 -1.29 8.22 -10.25
CA LYS A 97 -1.42 9.52 -10.90
C LYS A 97 -2.55 10.32 -10.25
N ILE A 98 -2.25 11.53 -9.81
CA ILE A 98 -3.28 12.48 -9.36
C ILE A 98 -3.97 13.06 -10.59
N VAL A 99 -5.30 13.08 -10.56
CA VAL A 99 -6.13 13.73 -11.56
C VAL A 99 -6.25 15.20 -11.19
N SER A 100 -5.37 16.00 -11.77
CA SER A 100 -5.34 17.45 -11.61
C SER A 100 -5.10 18.13 -12.95
N PRO A 101 -5.35 19.46 -13.04
CA PRO A 101 -4.86 20.26 -14.16
C PRO A 101 -3.34 20.04 -14.37
N PRO A 102 -2.85 20.18 -15.62
CA PRO A 102 -1.43 20.00 -15.90
C PRO A 102 -0.57 21.05 -15.18
N SER A 103 0.65 20.66 -14.82
CA SER A 103 1.68 21.57 -14.33
C SER A 103 1.84 22.76 -15.30
N PRO A 104 1.95 24.01 -14.80
CA PRO A 104 2.28 24.41 -13.42
C PRO A 104 1.07 24.71 -12.53
N SER A 105 -0.14 24.32 -12.93
CA SER A 105 -1.32 24.54 -12.08
C SER A 105 -1.21 23.75 -10.77
N PRO A 106 -1.69 24.29 -9.64
CA PRO A 106 -1.65 23.59 -8.37
C PRO A 106 -2.47 22.30 -8.44
N VAL A 107 -2.13 21.33 -7.58
CA VAL A 107 -2.88 20.09 -7.43
C VAL A 107 -4.32 20.43 -7.07
N GLN A 108 -5.27 19.87 -7.82
CA GLN A 108 -6.68 20.02 -7.49
C GLN A 108 -7.01 19.17 -6.27
N THR A 109 -7.45 19.85 -5.20
CA THR A 109 -7.88 19.24 -3.95
C THR A 109 -9.35 19.52 -3.67
N PHE A 110 -9.96 18.69 -2.84
CA PHE A 110 -11.35 18.78 -2.42
C PHE A 110 -11.43 18.82 -0.88
N PRO A 111 -12.36 19.61 -0.30
CA PRO A 111 -12.50 19.72 1.16
C PRO A 111 -13.17 18.49 1.79
N SER A 112 -13.86 17.66 1.01
CA SER A 112 -14.48 16.42 1.49
C SER A 112 -14.50 15.36 0.39
N GLU A 113 -14.72 14.10 0.80
CA GLU A 113 -14.89 12.99 -0.15
C GLU A 113 -16.13 13.19 -1.02
N GLU A 114 -17.22 13.72 -0.45
CA GLU A 114 -18.46 14.01 -1.18
C GLU A 114 -18.26 15.06 -2.26
N ALA A 115 -17.49 16.12 -1.99
CA ALA A 115 -17.15 17.14 -2.98
C ALA A 115 -16.34 16.55 -4.14
N ALA A 116 -15.37 15.68 -3.84
CA ALA A 116 -14.62 14.95 -4.86
C ALA A 116 -15.54 14.03 -5.68
N ARG A 117 -16.46 13.31 -5.02
CA ARG A 117 -17.44 12.41 -5.68
C ARG A 117 -18.42 13.17 -6.56
N GLN A 118 -18.88 14.34 -6.14
CA GLN A 118 -19.75 15.21 -6.94
C GLN A 118 -19.03 15.69 -8.21
N SER A 119 -17.73 15.99 -8.14
CA SER A 119 -16.95 16.36 -9.33
C SER A 119 -16.85 15.23 -10.37
N LEU A 120 -17.05 13.97 -9.95
CA LEU A 120 -17.12 12.78 -10.81
C LEU A 120 -18.55 12.47 -11.31
N GLY A 121 -19.54 13.32 -11.03
CA GLY A 121 -20.94 13.08 -11.40
C GLY A 121 -21.72 12.23 -10.39
N GLY A 122 -21.25 12.14 -9.14
CA GLY A 122 -21.96 11.50 -8.02
C GLY A 122 -21.60 10.03 -7.79
N ALA A 123 -20.88 9.39 -8.70
CA ALA A 123 -20.34 8.03 -8.54
C ALA A 123 -18.85 8.00 -8.87
N VAL A 124 -18.09 7.15 -8.16
CA VAL A 124 -16.65 6.96 -8.43
C VAL A 124 -16.49 5.84 -9.46
N PRO A 125 -15.97 6.12 -10.67
CA PRO A 125 -15.69 5.07 -11.67
C PRO A 125 -14.66 4.06 -11.17
N PRO A 126 -14.65 2.82 -11.69
CA PRO A 126 -13.69 1.78 -11.28
C PRO A 126 -12.23 2.13 -11.57
N THR A 127 -11.98 3.10 -12.46
CA THR A 127 -10.65 3.61 -12.81
C THR A 127 -10.20 4.77 -11.93
N ARG A 128 -10.98 5.14 -10.92
CA ARG A 128 -10.71 6.27 -10.03
C ARG A 128 -10.81 5.85 -8.57
N ARG A 129 -10.07 6.55 -7.72
CA ARG A 129 -10.22 6.47 -6.27
C ARG A 129 -10.10 7.87 -5.67
N ILE A 130 -10.84 8.12 -4.60
CA ILE A 130 -10.69 9.34 -3.81
C ILE A 130 -9.79 8.99 -2.63
N MET A 131 -8.72 9.77 -2.44
CA MET A 131 -7.72 9.52 -1.42
C MET A 131 -7.53 10.76 -0.54
N PRO A 132 -7.28 10.60 0.77
CA PRO A 132 -6.86 11.71 1.60
C PRO A 132 -5.53 12.25 1.09
N TYR A 133 -5.40 13.57 1.10
CA TYR A 133 -4.24 14.30 0.64
C TYR A 133 -3.68 15.14 1.78
N ALA A 134 -2.38 14.99 2.01
CA ALA A 134 -1.62 15.83 2.88
C ALA A 134 -0.36 16.25 2.12
N GLU A 135 -0.23 17.54 1.86
CA GLU A 135 1.00 18.07 1.30
C GLU A 135 2.08 18.07 2.38
N ARG A 136 3.25 17.53 2.06
CA ARG A 136 4.44 17.68 2.90
C ARG A 136 5.02 19.06 2.62
N ASP A 137 4.45 20.06 3.26
CA ASP A 137 4.99 21.42 3.23
C ASP A 137 6.24 21.47 4.14
N GLU A 138 7.41 21.72 3.55
CA GLU A 138 8.69 21.85 4.28
C GLU A 138 8.67 23.07 5.23
N THR A 139 7.80 24.06 5.00
CA THR A 139 7.66 25.26 5.84
C THR A 139 6.59 25.13 6.93
N ALA A 140 5.59 24.26 6.75
CA ALA A 140 4.52 23.99 7.72
C ALA A 140 4.87 22.89 8.75
N ALA A 141 6.15 22.52 8.88
CA ALA A 141 6.64 21.64 9.94
C ALA A 141 6.40 22.20 11.36
N THR A 142 6.05 23.49 11.47
CA THR A 142 5.69 24.19 12.71
C THR A 142 4.23 24.01 13.14
N GLN A 143 3.35 23.48 12.29
CA GLN A 143 1.95 23.25 12.65
C GLN A 143 1.72 21.81 13.09
N SER A 144 1.03 21.64 14.21
CA SER A 144 0.69 20.34 14.78
C SER A 144 -0.14 19.52 13.77
N PRO A 145 0.11 18.20 13.61
CA PRO A 145 -0.61 17.34 12.66
C PRO A 145 -2.15 17.37 12.78
N ALA A 146 -2.67 17.79 13.93
CA ALA A 146 -4.09 17.85 14.24
C ALA A 146 -4.85 19.02 13.57
N GLU A 147 -4.17 20.07 13.11
CA GLU A 147 -4.82 21.29 12.58
C GLU A 147 -4.75 21.42 11.05
N ARG A 148 -4.13 20.45 10.35
CA ARG A 148 -4.06 20.50 8.88
C ARG A 148 -5.46 20.23 8.30
N PRO A 149 -5.98 21.08 7.41
CA PRO A 149 -7.28 20.86 6.78
C PRO A 149 -7.24 19.55 5.98
N LYS A 150 -8.09 18.60 6.36
CA LYS A 150 -8.25 17.34 5.63
C LYS A 150 -8.68 17.67 4.20
N SER A 151 -7.79 17.38 3.26
CA SER A 151 -8.03 17.55 1.84
C SER A 151 -8.08 16.20 1.16
N PHE A 152 -8.72 16.12 0.01
CA PHE A 152 -8.87 14.90 -0.77
C PHE A 152 -8.43 15.15 -2.21
N VAL A 153 -7.90 14.13 -2.86
CA VAL A 153 -7.55 14.14 -4.29
C VAL A 153 -8.22 12.96 -4.98
N ILE A 154 -8.42 13.10 -6.29
CA ILE A 154 -8.83 12.00 -7.15
C ILE A 154 -7.58 11.42 -7.80
N VAL A 155 -7.42 10.11 -7.75
CA VAL A 155 -6.30 9.40 -8.37
C VAL A 155 -6.79 8.38 -9.39
N GLU A 156 -5.94 8.06 -10.36
CA GLU A 156 -6.17 6.95 -11.28
C GLU A 156 -5.87 5.61 -10.60
N TYR A 157 -6.69 4.60 -10.92
CA TYR A 157 -6.57 3.23 -10.43
C TYR A 157 -6.63 2.25 -11.62
N PRO A 158 -5.77 1.20 -11.68
CA PRO A 158 -4.80 0.76 -10.66
C PRO A 158 -3.57 1.68 -10.55
N ALA A 159 -2.77 1.47 -9.51
CA ALA A 159 -1.51 2.19 -9.32
C ALA A 159 -0.51 1.88 -10.45
N VAL A 160 0.34 2.86 -10.75
CA VAL A 160 1.42 2.71 -11.74
C VAL A 160 2.43 1.71 -11.20
N VAL A 161 2.88 1.88 -9.97
CA VAL A 161 3.76 0.94 -9.27
C VAL A 161 3.34 0.85 -7.80
N ASP A 162 3.63 -0.27 -7.16
CA ASP A 162 3.31 -0.49 -5.74
C ASP A 162 4.53 -0.96 -4.92
N GLY A 163 4.34 -1.09 -3.61
CA GLY A 163 5.39 -1.49 -2.68
C GLY A 163 6.04 -2.84 -2.99
N SER A 164 5.36 -3.75 -3.69
CA SER A 164 5.93 -5.05 -4.08
C SER A 164 6.99 -4.91 -5.17
N GLU A 165 6.95 -3.82 -5.94
CA GLU A 165 7.90 -3.49 -7.00
C GLU A 165 9.14 -2.72 -6.46
N LEU A 166 9.20 -2.44 -5.15
CA LEU A 166 10.38 -1.87 -4.50
C LEU A 166 11.45 -2.93 -4.19
N ARG A 167 12.71 -2.53 -4.33
CA ARG A 167 13.90 -3.30 -3.91
C ARG A 167 14.30 -2.95 -2.48
N ASP A 168 14.34 -1.65 -2.15
CA ASP A 168 14.68 -1.14 -0.83
C ASP A 168 13.97 0.18 -0.55
N ALA A 169 13.90 0.57 0.73
CA ALA A 169 13.43 1.86 1.19
C ALA A 169 14.12 2.20 2.52
N ASN A 170 14.82 3.33 2.59
CA ASN A 170 15.64 3.75 3.72
C ASN A 170 15.39 5.22 4.06
N ALA A 171 15.33 5.53 5.36
CA ALA A 171 15.35 6.90 5.82
C ALA A 171 16.77 7.45 5.71
N VAL A 172 16.93 8.59 5.03
CA VAL A 172 18.20 9.30 4.89
C VAL A 172 18.02 10.74 5.37
N SER A 173 18.93 11.23 6.21
CA SER A 173 18.96 12.64 6.61
C SER A 173 19.62 13.44 5.49
N ARG A 174 19.00 14.57 5.11
CA ARG A 174 19.49 15.42 4.00
C ARG A 174 20.75 16.19 4.40
N THR A 175 20.85 16.64 5.67
CA THR A 175 21.91 17.51 6.18
C THR A 175 22.62 16.98 7.43
N GLY A 176 22.25 15.81 7.92
CA GLY A 176 22.79 15.20 9.15
C GLY A 176 22.15 15.73 10.44
N ASN A 177 21.09 16.53 10.34
CA ASN A 177 20.38 17.09 11.48
C ASN A 177 19.16 16.24 11.85
N ASP A 178 18.85 16.16 13.15
CA ASP A 178 17.63 15.51 13.65
C ASP A 178 16.41 16.35 13.26
N GLY A 179 15.83 16.04 12.09
CA GLY A 179 14.59 16.65 11.63
C GLY A 179 14.34 16.61 10.13
N ASP A 180 15.36 16.31 9.30
CA ASP A 180 15.27 16.43 7.85
C ASP A 180 15.33 15.08 7.10
N TYR A 181 14.66 14.08 7.65
CA TYR A 181 14.61 12.74 7.07
C TYR A 181 13.72 12.70 5.82
N GLN A 182 14.27 12.13 4.75
CA GLN A 182 13.52 11.72 3.56
C GLN A 182 13.61 10.21 3.39
N ILE A 183 12.59 9.61 2.76
CA ILE A 183 12.62 8.20 2.42
C ILE A 183 13.18 8.08 1.01
N SER A 184 14.37 7.47 0.90
CA SER A 184 14.95 7.07 -0.38
C SER A 184 14.59 5.61 -0.65
N PHE A 185 14.11 5.30 -1.84
CA PHE A 185 13.77 3.93 -2.23
C PHE A 185 14.23 3.66 -3.66
N SER A 186 14.48 2.39 -3.98
CA SER A 186 14.78 1.95 -5.34
C SER A 186 13.80 0.90 -5.82
N PHE A 187 13.52 0.89 -7.12
CA PHE A 187 12.67 -0.12 -7.74
C PHE A 187 13.45 -1.38 -8.08
N LYS A 188 12.74 -2.52 -8.10
CA LYS A 188 13.17 -3.72 -8.83
C LYS A 188 13.17 -3.43 -10.33
N PRO A 189 13.94 -4.17 -11.16
CA PRO A 189 14.01 -3.93 -12.61
C PRO A 189 12.64 -3.81 -13.30
N ALA A 190 11.68 -4.69 -12.97
CA ALA A 190 10.33 -4.64 -13.54
C ALA A 190 9.56 -3.36 -13.16
N GLY A 191 9.63 -2.95 -11.88
CA GLY A 191 9.01 -1.70 -11.41
C GLY A 191 9.67 -0.47 -12.03
N ALA A 192 10.99 -0.49 -12.17
CA ALA A 192 11.74 0.60 -12.79
C ALA A 192 11.35 0.78 -14.27
N GLN A 193 11.21 -0.32 -15.01
CA GLN A 193 10.75 -0.28 -16.39
C GLN A 193 9.32 0.27 -16.50
N LYS A 194 8.39 -0.26 -15.70
CA LYS A 194 6.99 0.16 -15.70
C LYS A 194 6.81 1.63 -15.32
N PHE A 195 7.55 2.08 -14.30
CA PHE A 195 7.55 3.49 -13.90
C PHE A 195 8.19 4.38 -14.97
N GLY A 196 9.30 3.95 -15.57
CA GLY A 196 9.98 4.66 -16.65
C GLY A 196 9.10 4.83 -17.89
N GLU A 197 8.45 3.76 -18.35
CA GLU A 197 7.48 3.80 -19.46
C GLU A 197 6.32 4.78 -19.20
N TRP A 198 5.94 4.94 -17.93
CA TRP A 198 4.89 5.87 -17.54
C TRP A 198 5.37 7.32 -17.45
N THR A 199 6.59 7.57 -16.96
CA THR A 199 7.15 8.92 -16.82
C THR A 199 7.72 9.50 -18.11
N GLY A 200 8.14 8.66 -19.07
CA GLY A 200 8.79 9.07 -20.32
C GLY A 200 10.32 9.00 -20.24
#